data_AF-A0A559RNI5-F1
#
_entry.id   AF-A0A559RNI5-F1
#
_cell.length_a   1.000
_cell.length_b   1.000
_cell.length_c   1.000
_cell.angle_alpha   90.00
_cell.angle_beta   90.00
_cell.angle_gamma   90.00
#
_symmetry.space_group_name_H-M   'P 1'
#
loop_
_entity.id
_entity.type
_entity.pdbx_description
1 polymer ?
#
loop_
_entity_poly.entity_id
_entity_poly.type
_entity_poly.pdbx_seq_one_letter_code
_entity_poly.pdbx_strand_id
1 'polypeptide(L)'
;MSKIEIEGSYIQYAAGYDKDNITESDLEKALNDLPEMDDEHGGFWIGVYGADKDEFVLELHKCLTLFGNFGEEENYKIQLNHLDAAKDYYNLLLGGRIDELKEKLKNN
;
A
#
# COMPACT_ATOMS: atom_id res chain seq x y z
N MET A 1 -4.73 -12.87 -15.00
CA MET A 1 -3.47 -12.13 -14.78
C MET A 1 -2.44 -13.01 -14.07
N SER A 2 -1.15 -12.74 -14.27
CA SER A 2 -0.07 -13.43 -13.57
C SER A 2 0.13 -12.85 -12.17
N LYS A 3 0.31 -13.72 -11.17
CA LYS A 3 0.78 -13.33 -9.83
C LYS A 3 2.30 -13.20 -9.89
N ILE A 4 2.85 -12.18 -9.24
CA ILE A 4 4.29 -12.17 -8.94
C ILE A 4 4.58 -12.95 -7.66
N GLU A 5 5.77 -13.53 -7.57
CA GLU A 5 6.29 -14.07 -6.33
C GLU A 5 6.82 -12.92 -5.47
N ILE A 6 6.38 -12.88 -4.22
CA ILE A 6 6.80 -11.87 -3.24
C ILE A 6 7.80 -12.56 -2.32
N GLU A 7 9.01 -12.02 -2.23
CA GLU A 7 10.05 -12.53 -1.33
C GLU A 7 10.07 -11.78 0.00
N GLY A 8 9.63 -10.52 -0.01
CA GLY A 8 9.56 -9.71 1.19
C GLY A 8 8.56 -8.57 1.08
N SER A 9 8.23 -8.03 2.24
CA SER A 9 7.30 -6.93 2.40
C SER A 9 7.73 -6.08 3.59
N TYR A 10 7.35 -4.81 3.60
CA TYR A 10 7.59 -3.91 4.72
C TYR A 10 6.42 -2.93 4.88
N ILE A 11 6.32 -2.33 6.05
CA ILE A 11 5.45 -1.20 6.34
C ILE A 11 6.26 -0.10 7.00
N GLN A 12 5.96 1.15 6.66
CA GLN A 12 6.56 2.30 7.32
C GLN A 12 5.53 3.42 7.48
N TYR A 13 5.60 4.10 8.61
CA TYR A 13 4.69 5.15 9.04
C TYR A 13 5.42 6.48 8.92
N ALA A 14 4.70 7.53 8.55
CA ALA A 14 5.25 8.89 8.53
C ALA A 14 5.75 9.32 9.93
N ALA A 15 5.17 8.76 11.00
CA ALA A 15 5.59 8.97 12.38
C ALA A 15 6.88 8.23 12.80
N GLY A 16 7.55 7.52 11.88
CA GLY A 16 8.86 6.90 12.12
C GLY A 16 8.84 5.47 12.67
N TYR A 17 7.74 4.74 12.52
CA TYR A 17 7.69 3.29 12.73
C TYR A 17 7.95 2.56 11.42
N ASP A 18 8.78 1.51 11.45
CA ASP A 18 9.00 0.60 10.34
C ASP A 18 9.01 -0.87 10.81
N LYS A 19 8.63 -1.77 9.91
CA LYS A 19 8.68 -3.23 10.13
C LYS A 19 8.78 -3.98 8.80
N ASP A 20 9.68 -4.96 8.76
CA ASP A 20 9.79 -5.93 7.67
C ASP A 20 8.94 -7.20 7.92
N ASN A 21 8.71 -7.96 6.85
CA ASN A 21 7.96 -9.22 6.82
C ASN A 21 6.56 -9.06 7.42
N ILE A 22 5.80 -8.14 6.85
CA ILE A 22 4.50 -7.75 7.39
C ILE A 22 3.45 -8.83 7.17
N THR A 23 2.53 -8.89 8.11
CA THR A 23 1.38 -9.80 8.15
C THR A 23 0.09 -9.03 7.90
N GLU A 24 -1.01 -9.75 7.69
CA GLU A 24 -2.36 -9.14 7.59
C GLU A 24 -2.68 -8.29 8.83
N SER A 25 -2.31 -8.74 10.03
CA SER A 25 -2.54 -7.99 11.27
C SER A 25 -1.77 -6.66 11.33
N ASP A 26 -0.64 -6.54 10.63
CA ASP A 26 0.11 -5.28 10.56
C ASP A 26 -0.62 -4.26 9.69
N LEU A 27 -1.22 -4.70 8.57
CA LEU A 27 -2.09 -3.88 7.74
C LEU A 27 -3.34 -3.44 8.51
N GLU A 28 -4.01 -4.36 9.20
CA GLU A 28 -5.17 -4.04 10.02
C GLU A 28 -4.83 -3.00 11.09
N LYS A 29 -3.69 -3.18 11.76
CA LYS A 29 -3.20 -2.21 12.74
C LYS A 29 -2.97 -0.84 12.11
N ALA A 30 -2.30 -0.77 10.97
CA ALA A 30 -2.01 0.49 10.29
C ALA A 30 -3.26 1.25 9.88
N LEU A 31 -4.26 0.54 9.36
CA LEU A 31 -5.56 1.12 9.04
C LEU A 31 -6.27 1.61 10.30
N ASN A 32 -6.23 0.87 11.41
CA ASN A 32 -6.86 1.31 12.65
C ASN A 32 -6.14 2.49 13.31
N ASP A 33 -4.82 2.58 13.16
CA ASP A 33 -4.01 3.67 13.72
C ASP A 33 -4.16 4.96 12.91
N LEU A 34 -4.34 4.88 11.59
CA LEU A 34 -4.30 6.03 10.67
C LEU A 34 -5.25 7.19 11.06
N PRO A 35 -6.52 6.95 11.49
CA PRO A 35 -7.40 8.02 11.97
C PRO A 35 -6.90 8.73 13.24
N GLU A 36 -6.14 8.02 14.07
CA GLU A 36 -5.64 8.51 15.36
C GLU A 36 -4.31 9.27 15.24
N MET A 37 -3.67 9.23 14.07
CA MET A 37 -2.45 9.99 13.80
C MET A 37 -2.75 11.49 13.73
N ASP A 38 -1.76 12.32 14.05
CA ASP A 38 -1.86 13.76 13.79
C ASP A 38 -1.91 14.06 12.27
N ASP A 39 -2.30 15.28 11.92
CA ASP A 39 -2.47 15.66 10.52
C ASP A 39 -1.12 15.86 9.78
N GLU A 40 -0.01 16.04 10.52
CA GLU A 40 1.33 16.24 9.95
C GLU A 40 2.00 14.90 9.57
N HIS A 41 1.71 13.84 10.32
CA HIS A 41 2.27 12.49 10.17
C HIS A 41 1.19 11.44 9.86
N GLY A 42 0.04 11.88 9.34
CA GLY A 42 -1.11 11.03 9.05
C GLY A 42 -0.91 10.22 7.78
N GLY A 43 -0.03 9.22 7.79
CA GLY A 43 0.18 8.33 6.64
C GLY A 43 1.09 7.13 6.91
N PHE A 44 0.91 6.10 6.11
CA PHE A 44 1.79 4.93 6.06
C PHE A 44 1.94 4.41 4.63
N TRP A 45 2.98 3.64 4.37
CA TRP A 45 3.18 2.93 3.11
C TRP A 45 3.59 1.49 3.35
N ILE A 46 3.15 0.62 2.43
CA ILE A 46 3.53 -0.79 2.37
C ILE A 46 4.18 -1.02 1.03
N GLY A 47 5.34 -1.66 1.05
CA GLY A 47 6.00 -2.14 -0.16
C GLY A 47 6.15 -3.66 -0.17
N VAL A 48 6.20 -4.21 -1.38
CA VAL A 48 6.53 -5.62 -1.65
C VAL A 48 7.61 -5.69 -2.72
N TYR A 49 8.50 -6.67 -2.59
CA TYR A 49 9.62 -6.86 -3.51
C TYR A 49 9.90 -8.36 -3.75
N GLY A 50 10.56 -8.67 -4.86
CA GLY A 50 11.05 -10.00 -5.21
C GLY A 50 12.40 -9.93 -5.91
N ALA A 51 13.13 -11.04 -6.02
CA ALA A 51 14.54 -11.06 -6.45
C ALA A 51 14.83 -10.36 -7.78
N ASP A 52 13.89 -10.40 -8.72
CA ASP A 52 14.07 -9.91 -10.10
C ASP A 52 13.08 -8.78 -10.49
N LYS A 53 12.47 -8.09 -9.50
CA LYS A 53 11.44 -7.08 -9.77
C LYS A 53 11.63 -5.81 -8.96
N ASP A 54 11.22 -4.71 -9.58
CA ASP A 54 11.08 -3.42 -8.92
C ASP A 54 10.14 -3.52 -7.73
N GLU A 55 10.44 -2.74 -6.70
CA GLU A 55 9.60 -2.57 -5.52
C GLU A 55 8.26 -1.95 -5.92
N PHE A 56 7.17 -2.52 -5.39
CA PHE A 56 5.82 -1.99 -5.58
C PHE A 56 5.30 -1.45 -4.27
N VAL A 57 4.91 -0.18 -4.24
CA VAL A 57 4.54 0.53 -3.01
C VAL A 57 3.13 1.09 -3.12
N LEU A 58 2.34 0.91 -2.06
CA LEU A 58 1.11 1.66 -1.83
C LEU A 58 1.26 2.53 -0.59
N GLU A 59 0.94 3.81 -0.72
CA GLU A 59 1.01 4.81 0.34
C GLU A 59 -0.38 5.40 0.57
N LEU A 60 -0.85 5.39 1.81
CA LEU A 60 -2.16 5.90 2.20
C LEU A 60 -2.00 7.02 3.21
N HIS A 61 -2.63 8.16 2.92
CA HIS A 61 -2.71 9.31 3.81
C HIS A 61 -4.04 9.31 4.57
N LYS A 62 -4.07 9.95 5.75
CA LYS A 62 -5.24 10.10 6.62
C LYS A 62 -6.41 10.80 5.91
N CYS A 63 -6.11 11.66 4.94
CA CYS A 63 -7.10 12.29 4.07
C CYS A 63 -7.69 11.33 3.01
N LEU A 64 -7.43 10.03 3.10
CA LEU A 64 -7.89 8.98 2.19
C LEU A 64 -7.35 9.10 0.76
N THR A 65 -6.26 9.85 0.57
CA THR A 65 -5.50 9.82 -0.69
C THR A 65 -4.61 8.58 -0.70
N LEU A 66 -4.78 7.73 -1.72
CA LEU A 66 -3.96 6.55 -1.96
C LEU A 66 -3.04 6.82 -3.15
N PHE A 67 -1.75 6.61 -2.96
CA PHE A 67 -0.73 6.63 -4.00
C PHE A 67 -0.25 5.21 -4.28
N GLY A 68 0.04 4.92 -5.54
CA GLY A 68 0.69 3.68 -5.93
C GLY A 68 1.90 3.95 -6.81
N ASN A 69 3.06 3.45 -6.40
CA ASN A 69 4.33 3.57 -7.12
C ASN A 69 4.75 2.19 -7.59
N PHE A 70 4.86 2.01 -8.91
CA PHE A 70 5.18 0.72 -9.53
C PHE A 70 6.38 0.80 -10.48
N GLY A 71 7.36 1.64 -10.13
CA GLY A 71 8.55 1.93 -10.93
C GLY A 71 8.59 3.37 -11.44
N GLU A 72 9.66 3.72 -12.16
CA GLU A 72 10.00 5.11 -12.50
C GLU A 72 8.88 5.89 -13.23
N GLU A 73 8.07 5.23 -14.05
CA GLU A 73 7.06 5.90 -14.90
C GLU A 73 5.60 5.53 -14.54
N GLU A 74 5.38 4.61 -13.60
CA GLU A 74 4.03 4.11 -13.28
C GLU A 74 3.59 4.53 -11.88
N ASN A 75 3.09 5.77 -11.77
CA ASN A 75 2.56 6.33 -10.54
C ASN A 75 1.06 6.62 -10.64
N TYR A 76 0.31 6.27 -9.59
CA TYR A 76 -1.13 6.48 -9.49
C TYR A 76 -1.46 7.31 -8.25
N LYS A 77 -2.52 8.12 -8.34
CA LYS A 77 -3.08 8.87 -7.22
C LYS A 77 -4.60 8.84 -7.32
N ILE A 78 -5.26 8.29 -6.30
CA ILE A 78 -6.72 8.23 -6.22
C ILE A 78 -7.21 8.74 -4.86
N GLN A 79 -8.47 9.17 -4.81
CA GLN A 79 -9.13 9.57 -3.58
C GLN A 79 -10.16 8.51 -3.19
N LEU A 80 -9.95 7.86 -2.04
CA LEU A 80 -10.89 6.86 -1.54
C LEU A 80 -12.07 7.55 -0.84
N ASN A 81 -13.23 6.91 -0.92
CA ASN A 81 -14.46 7.38 -0.27
C ASN A 81 -14.53 7.03 1.22
N HIS A 82 -13.82 5.98 1.63
CA HIS A 82 -13.80 5.46 3.00
C HIS A 82 -12.55 4.60 3.21
N LEU A 83 -12.10 4.51 4.46
CA LEU A 83 -10.86 3.83 4.82
C LEU A 83 -10.86 2.33 4.50
N ASP A 84 -11.99 1.63 4.72
CA ASP A 84 -12.07 0.19 4.43
C ASP A 84 -11.84 -0.13 2.95
N ALA A 85 -12.08 0.82 2.03
CA ALA A 85 -11.79 0.62 0.61
C ALA A 85 -10.30 0.36 0.35
N ALA A 86 -9.40 0.86 1.21
CA ALA A 86 -7.96 0.66 1.08
C ALA A 86 -7.56 -0.81 1.23
N LYS A 87 -8.30 -1.60 2.02
CA LYS A 87 -8.00 -3.02 2.28
C LYS A 87 -7.90 -3.82 0.98
N ASP A 88 -8.81 -3.58 0.03
CA ASP A 88 -8.78 -4.26 -1.26
C ASP A 88 -7.48 -4.00 -2.03
N TYR A 89 -6.97 -2.76 -2.03
CA TYR A 89 -5.75 -2.40 -2.74
C TYR A 89 -4.53 -3.07 -2.11
N TYR A 90 -4.41 -3.00 -0.78
CA TYR A 90 -3.32 -3.65 -0.06
C TYR A 90 -3.37 -5.17 -0.15
N ASN A 91 -4.55 -5.78 -0.16
CA ASN A 91 -4.70 -7.22 -0.36
C ASN A 91 -4.26 -7.66 -1.76
N LEU A 92 -4.52 -6.85 -2.80
CA LEU A 92 -3.99 -7.11 -4.13
C LEU A 92 -2.46 -6.97 -4.17
N LEU A 93 -1.90 -5.96 -3.51
CA LEU A 93 -0.45 -5.75 -3.40
C LEU A 93 0.24 -6.94 -2.71
N LEU A 94 -0.17 -7.26 -1.47
CA LEU A 94 0.35 -8.37 -0.67
C LEU A 94 0.05 -9.74 -1.29
N GLY A 95 -1.00 -9.80 -2.11
CA GLY A 95 -1.33 -10.97 -2.90
C GLY A 95 -0.49 -11.15 -4.16
N GLY A 96 0.38 -10.19 -4.52
CA GLY A 96 1.18 -10.18 -5.75
C GLY A 96 0.35 -10.03 -7.02
N ARG A 97 -0.87 -9.49 -6.92
CA ARG A 97 -1.81 -9.27 -8.04
C ARG A 97 -1.61 -7.89 -8.65
N ILE A 98 -0.38 -7.59 -9.08
CA ILE A 98 0.01 -6.23 -9.47
C ILE A 98 -0.76 -5.71 -10.69
N ASP A 99 -1.01 -6.54 -11.69
CA ASP A 99 -1.80 -6.13 -12.87
C ASP A 99 -3.23 -5.73 -12.48
N GLU A 100 -3.89 -6.54 -11.64
CA GLU A 100 -5.25 -6.27 -11.16
C GLU A 100 -5.28 -5.00 -10.29
N LEU A 101 -4.24 -4.80 -9.47
CA LEU A 101 -4.08 -3.58 -8.66
C LEU A 101 -3.95 -2.34 -9.55
N LYS A 102 -3.09 -2.39 -10.58
CA LYS A 102 -2.91 -1.30 -11.55
C LYS A 102 -4.22 -1.00 -12.29
N GLU A 103 -4.95 -2.01 -12.73
CA GLU A 103 -6.25 -1.82 -13.37
C GLU A 103 -7.29 -1.19 -12.42
N LYS A 104 -7.32 -1.62 -11.15
CA LYS A 104 -8.21 -1.03 -10.14
C LYS A 104 -7.88 0.43 -9.87
N LEU A 105 -6.59 0.79 -9.83
CA LEU A 105 -6.11 2.16 -9.66
C LEU A 105 -6.45 3.06 -10.87
N LYS A 106 -6.39 2.53 -12.10
CA LYS A 106 -6.73 3.27 -13.33
C LYS A 106 -8.22 3.60 -13.47
N ASN A 107 -9.08 2.74 -12.90
CA ASN A 107 -10.53 2.83 -13.06
C ASN A 107 -11.25 3.49 -11.87
N ASN A 108 -10.51 4.10 -10.94
CA ASN A 108 -11.06 4.84 -9.80
C ASN A 108 -11.14 6.33 -10.10
#